data_AF-A0A842LPE0-F1
#
_entry.id   AF-A0A842LPE0-F1
#
_cell.length_a   1.000
_cell.length_b   1.000
_cell.length_c   1.000
_cell.angle_alpha   90.00
_cell.angle_beta   90.00
_cell.angle_gamma   90.00
#
_symmetry.space_group_name_H-M   'P 1'
#
loop_
_entity.id
_entity.type
_entity.pdbx_description
1 polymer ?
#
loop_
_entity_poly.entity_id
_entity_poly.type
_entity_poly.pdbx_seq_one_letter_code
_entity_poly.pdbx_strand_id
1 'polypeptide(L)'
;MERMKIFISLLILALASFVALLLNFFGLFGLIRIALGLIFLASALLFLLFTGILVYARSTFSIIALAALFLSLYALREVYLSRILNAIIVLLIFGASLIFALWWIS
;
A
#
# COMPACT_ATOMS: atom_id res chain seq x y z
N MET A 1 -12.16 32.72 -16.73
CA MET A 1 -12.38 31.29 -17.03
C MET A 1 -11.26 30.68 -17.87
N GLU A 2 -10.74 31.36 -18.90
CA GLU A 2 -9.66 30.80 -19.75
C GLU A 2 -8.36 30.51 -19.00
N ARG A 3 -7.89 31.40 -18.12
CA ARG A 3 -6.68 31.19 -17.31
C ARG A 3 -6.75 29.93 -16.43
N MET A 4 -7.92 29.62 -15.90
CA MET A 4 -8.14 28.42 -15.07
C MET A 4 -8.10 27.14 -15.92
N LYS A 5 -8.65 27.17 -17.14
CA LYS A 5 -8.56 26.05 -18.09
C LYS A 5 -7.10 25.78 -18.50
N ILE A 6 -6.34 26.84 -18.79
CA ILE A 6 -4.92 26.74 -19.14
C ILE A 6 -4.10 26.12 -17.99
N PHE A 7 -4.36 26.55 -16.76
CA PHE A 7 -3.70 26.00 -15.58
C PHE A 7 -4.02 24.51 -15.39
N ILE A 8 -5.29 24.12 -15.51
CA ILE A 8 -5.72 22.71 -15.41
C ILE A 8 -5.07 21.88 -16.53
N SER A 9 -5.04 22.37 -17.77
CA SER A 9 -4.38 21.65 -18.87
C SER A 9 -2.88 21.49 -18.66
N LEU A 10 -2.19 22.51 -18.12
CA LEU A 10 -0.77 22.41 -17.79
C LEU A 10 -0.51 21.42 -16.65
N LEU A 11 -1.39 21.38 -15.64
CA LEU A 11 -1.30 20.41 -14.55
C LEU A 11 -1.47 18.97 -15.07
N ILE A 12 -2.46 18.74 -15.95
CA ILE A 12 -2.68 17.43 -16.59
C ILE A 12 -1.47 17.04 -17.44
N LEU A 13 -0.92 17.98 -18.22
CA LEU A 13 0.25 17.72 -19.06
C LEU A 13 1.47 17.35 -18.19
N ALA A 14 1.71 18.10 -17.10
CA ALA A 14 2.80 17.83 -16.17
C ALA A 14 2.65 16.46 -15.49
N LEU A 15 1.44 16.09 -15.07
CA LEU A 15 1.15 14.76 -14.51
C LEU A 15 1.38 13.66 -15.55
N ALA A 16 0.92 13.85 -16.79
CA ALA A 16 1.12 12.89 -17.87
C ALA A 16 2.61 12.70 -18.22
N SER A 17 3.38 13.81 -18.31
CA SER A 17 4.82 13.76 -18.56
C SER A 17 5.57 13.08 -17.41
N PHE A 18 5.16 13.32 -16.16
CA PHE A 18 5.73 12.66 -14.99
C PHE A 18 5.48 11.15 -15.01
N VAL A 19 4.26 10.72 -15.34
CA VAL A 19 3.90 9.30 -15.50
C VAL A 19 4.69 8.66 -16.65
N ALA A 20 4.82 9.33 -17.79
CA ALA A 20 5.60 8.84 -18.93
C ALA A 20 7.09 8.69 -18.59
N LEU A 21 7.65 9.60 -17.80
CA LEU A 21 9.03 9.54 -17.34
C LEU A 21 9.24 8.35 -16.39
N LEU A 22 8.31 8.14 -15.45
CA LEU A 22 8.34 6.97 -14.57
C LEU A 22 8.18 5.65 -15.34
N LEU A 23 7.33 5.61 -16.36
CA LEU A 23 7.18 4.45 -17.25
C LEU A 23 8.46 4.13 -18.01
N ASN A 24 9.18 5.15 -18.47
CA ASN A 24 10.44 4.99 -19.21
C ASN A 24 11.58 4.46 -18.31
N PHE A 25 11.69 4.98 -17.08
CA PHE A 25 12.76 4.57 -16.16
C PHE A 25 12.54 3.20 -15.50
N PHE A 26 11.30 2.87 -15.14
CA PHE A 26 11.01 1.68 -14.33
C PHE A 26 10.26 0.58 -15.10
N GLY A 27 9.69 0.91 -16.27
CA GLY A 27 8.71 0.06 -16.94
C GLY A 27 7.38 -0.03 -16.17
N LEU A 28 6.34 -0.50 -16.84
CA LEU A 28 4.98 -0.63 -16.28
C LEU A 28 4.96 -1.55 -15.04
N PHE A 29 5.75 -2.63 -15.06
CA PHE A 29 5.92 -3.52 -13.92
C PHE A 29 6.65 -2.87 -12.73
N GLY A 30 7.61 -1.98 -12.99
CA GLY A 30 8.31 -1.26 -11.92
C GLY A 30 7.40 -0.25 -11.22
N LEU A 31 6.54 0.45 -11.97
CA LEU A 31 5.53 1.35 -11.42
C LEU A 31 4.51 0.62 -10.53
N ILE A 32 4.00 -0.53 -10.98
CA ILE A 32 3.09 -1.36 -10.19
C ILE A 32 3.78 -1.81 -8.89
N ARG A 33 5.06 -2.19 -8.94
CA ARG A 33 5.82 -2.55 -7.73
C ARG A 33 5.97 -1.39 -6.77
N ILE A 34 6.27 -0.19 -7.25
CA ILE A 34 6.39 1.00 -6.40
C ILE A 34 5.04 1.30 -5.74
N ALA A 35 3.94 1.26 -6.50
CA ALA A 35 2.60 1.49 -5.97
C ALA A 35 2.21 0.46 -4.90
N LEU A 36 2.41 -0.83 -5.18
CA LEU A 36 2.14 -1.91 -4.22
C LEU A 36 3.05 -1.81 -3.00
N GLY A 37 4.33 -1.48 -3.19
CA GLY A 37 5.28 -1.28 -2.11
C GLY A 37 4.86 -0.14 -1.18
N LEU A 38 4.41 0.98 -1.74
CA LEU A 38 3.89 2.10 -0.95
C LEU A 38 2.64 1.72 -0.15
N ILE A 39 1.73 0.94 -0.74
CA ILE A 39 0.53 0.45 -0.04
C ILE A 39 0.93 -0.44 1.15
N PHE A 40 1.81 -1.41 0.93
CA PHE A 40 2.25 -2.31 2.01
C PHE A 40 3.07 -1.59 3.09
N LEU A 41 3.86 -0.59 2.71
CA LEU A 41 4.58 0.26 3.66
C LEU A 41 3.60 1.07 4.53
N ALA A 42 2.60 1.71 3.92
CA ALA A 42 1.57 2.45 4.64
C ALA A 42 0.79 1.55 5.60
N SER A 43 0.40 0.34 5.14
CA SER A 43 -0.21 -0.69 5.96
C SER A 43 0.67 -1.12 7.15
N ALA A 44 1.97 -1.33 6.92
CA ALA A 44 2.90 -1.67 7.99
C ALA A 44 2.97 -0.55 9.04
N LEU A 45 3.03 0.71 8.63
CA LEU A 45 3.03 1.85 9.55
C LEU A 45 1.73 1.93 10.38
N LEU A 46 0.57 1.70 9.75
CA LEU A 46 -0.71 1.65 10.45
C LEU A 46 -0.76 0.52 11.49
N PHE A 47 -0.33 -0.68 11.11
CA PHE A 47 -0.31 -1.80 12.06
C PHE A 47 0.73 -1.62 13.16
N LEU A 48 1.87 -0.99 12.89
CA LEU A 48 2.86 -0.63 13.92
C LEU A 48 2.23 0.26 14.99
N LEU A 49 1.49 1.29 14.56
CA LEU A 49 0.76 2.19 15.47
C LEU A 49 -0.32 1.43 16.24
N PHE A 50 -1.14 0.61 15.58
CA PHE A 50 -2.18 -0.19 16.25
C PHE A 50 -1.60 -1.19 17.23
N THR A 51 -0.53 -1.88 16.89
CA THR A 51 0.17 -2.78 17.82
C THR A 51 0.64 -1.99 19.04
N GLY A 52 1.26 -0.82 18.87
CA GLY A 52 1.68 0.02 20.00
C GLY A 52 0.52 0.39 20.93
N ILE A 53 -0.59 0.84 20.36
CA ILE A 53 -1.81 1.20 21.11
C ILE A 53 -2.40 -0.03 21.83
N LEU A 54 -2.51 -1.17 21.14
CA LEU A 54 -3.11 -2.39 21.70
C LEU A 54 -2.24 -3.03 22.77
N VAL A 55 -0.92 -2.99 22.63
CA VAL A 55 0.03 -3.43 23.66
C VAL A 55 -0.11 -2.54 24.90
N TYR A 56 -0.17 -1.22 24.72
CA TYR A 56 -0.40 -0.29 25.82
C TYR A 56 -1.73 -0.56 26.53
N ALA A 57 -2.79 -0.85 25.78
CA ALA A 57 -4.11 -1.21 26.30
C ALA A 57 -4.20 -2.65 26.86
N ARG A 58 -3.11 -3.44 26.83
CA ARG A 58 -3.06 -4.87 27.24
C ARG A 58 -4.13 -5.73 26.56
N SER A 59 -4.46 -5.40 25.31
CA SER A 59 -5.48 -6.10 24.53
C SER A 59 -4.93 -7.38 23.91
N THR A 60 -5.72 -8.45 23.92
CA THR A 60 -5.39 -9.73 23.25
C THR A 60 -5.26 -9.57 21.73
N PHE A 61 -5.89 -8.56 21.15
CA PHE A 61 -5.80 -8.22 19.73
C PHE A 61 -4.42 -7.67 19.32
N SER A 62 -3.55 -7.31 20.28
CA SER A 62 -2.18 -6.85 20.01
C SER A 62 -1.36 -7.87 19.21
N ILE A 63 -1.55 -9.17 19.46
CA ILE A 63 -0.89 -10.27 18.74
C ILE A 63 -1.34 -10.33 17.29
N ILE A 64 -2.63 -10.11 17.03
CA ILE A 64 -3.20 -10.11 15.67
C ILE A 64 -2.66 -8.91 14.89
N ALA A 65 -2.64 -7.73 15.50
CA ALA A 65 -2.05 -6.54 14.88
C ALA A 65 -0.54 -6.73 14.60
N LEU A 66 0.20 -7.37 15.51
CA LEU A 66 1.61 -7.71 15.31
C LEU A 66 1.81 -8.69 14.15
N ALA A 67 0.95 -9.70 14.02
CA ALA A 67 0.99 -10.63 12.88
C ALA A 67 0.71 -9.90 11.56
N ALA A 68 -0.27 -8.99 11.54
CA ALA A 68 -0.59 -8.18 10.36
C ALA A 68 0.53 -7.20 9.97
N LEU A 69 1.25 -6.65 10.95
CA LEU A 69 2.47 -5.87 10.74
C LEU A 69 3.54 -6.71 10.01
N PHE A 70 3.87 -7.89 10.54
CA PHE A 70 4.85 -8.78 9.92
C PHE A 70 4.44 -9.23 8.52
N LEU A 71 3.16 -9.50 8.31
CA LEU A 71 2.63 -9.86 7.00
C LEU A 71 2.81 -8.70 6.00
N SER A 72 2.56 -7.46 6.43
CA SER A 72 2.75 -6.25 5.60
C SER A 72 4.21 -6.05 5.20
N LEU A 73 5.15 -6.25 6.14
CA LEU A 73 6.59 -6.16 5.87
C LEU A 73 7.08 -7.29 4.95
N TYR A 74 6.54 -8.50 5.11
CA TYR A 74 6.82 -9.61 4.21
C TYR A 74 6.32 -9.34 2.79
N ALA A 75 5.10 -8.80 2.65
CA ALA A 75 4.54 -8.36 1.37
C ALA A 75 5.45 -7.35 0.67
N LEU A 76 5.88 -6.32 1.41
CA LEU A 76 6.78 -5.28 0.94
C LEU A 76 8.07 -5.88 0.38
N ARG A 77 8.70 -6.80 1.14
CA ARG A 77 9.91 -7.50 0.72
C ARG A 77 9.70 -8.30 -0.56
N GLU A 78 8.61 -9.05 -0.68
CA GLU A 78 8.32 -9.90 -1.85
C GLU A 78 8.01 -9.07 -3.12
N VAL A 79 7.39 -7.89 -2.97
CA VAL A 79 7.19 -6.93 -4.07
C VAL A 79 8.52 -6.45 -4.65
N TYR A 80 9.50 -6.14 -3.80
CA TYR A 80 10.83 -5.71 -4.24
C TYR A 80 11.69 -6.88 -4.77
N LEU A 81 11.52 -8.10 -4.25
CA LEU A 81 12.20 -9.30 -4.74
C LEU A 81 11.65 -9.84 -6.08
N SER A 82 10.76 -9.10 -6.75
CA SER A 82 10.24 -9.45 -8.08
C SER A 82 9.38 -10.72 -8.14
N ARG A 83 8.96 -11.27 -6.99
CA ARG A 83 8.11 -12.46 -6.92
C ARG A 83 6.63 -12.05 -6.91
N ILE A 84 6.17 -11.55 -8.06
CA ILE A 84 4.82 -10.99 -8.25
C ILE A 84 3.70 -11.95 -7.79
N LEU A 85 3.86 -13.26 -7.99
CA LEU A 85 2.89 -14.27 -7.50
C LEU A 85 2.74 -14.24 -5.98
N ASN A 86 3.84 -14.08 -5.23
CA ASN A 86 3.78 -13.98 -3.78
C ASN A 86 3.14 -12.66 -3.33
N ALA A 87 3.39 -11.56 -4.04
CA ALA A 87 2.75 -10.28 -3.76
C ALA A 87 1.22 -10.35 -3.93
N ILE A 88 0.73 -11.05 -4.96
CA ILE A 88 -0.72 -11.27 -5.20
C ILE A 88 -1.33 -12.12 -4.08
N ILE A 89 -0.66 -13.20 -3.67
CA ILE A 89 -1.11 -14.04 -2.54
C ILE A 89 -1.20 -13.21 -1.27
N VAL A 90 -0.21 -12.35 -0.99
CA VAL A 90 -0.26 -11.50 0.20
C VAL A 90 -1.36 -10.45 0.08
N LEU A 91 -1.62 -9.89 -1.10
CA LEU A 91 -2.75 -8.99 -1.37
C LEU A 91 -4.11 -9.68 -1.11
N LEU A 92 -4.27 -10.94 -1.53
CA LEU A 92 -5.46 -11.75 -1.27
C LEU A 92 -5.65 -12.01 0.23
N ILE A 93 -4.58 -12.39 0.93
CA ILE A 93 -4.61 -12.58 2.39
C ILE A 93 -4.95 -11.26 3.09
N PHE A 94 -4.38 -10.15 2.63
CA PHE A 94 -4.63 -8.82 3.18
C PHE A 94 -6.09 -8.38 2.97
N GLY A 95 -6.63 -8.57 1.76
CA GLY A 95 -8.02 -8.29 1.44
C GLY A 95 -8.98 -9.15 2.27
N ALA A 96 -8.71 -10.45 2.39
CA ALA A 96 -9.48 -11.35 3.26
C ALA A 96 -9.44 -10.90 4.73
N SER A 97 -8.27 -10.46 5.22
CA SER A 97 -8.10 -9.96 6.58
C SER A 97 -8.89 -8.66 6.83
N LEU A 98 -8.93 -7.76 5.84
CA LEU A 98 -9.71 -6.52 5.89
C LEU A 98 -11.21 -6.79 5.92
N ILE A 99 -11.69 -7.72 5.09
CA ILE A 99 -13.09 -8.15 5.10
C ILE A 99 -13.45 -8.76 6.46
N PHE A 100 -12.58 -9.61 7.01
CA PHE A 100 -12.79 -10.22 8.32
C PHE A 100 -12.80 -9.17 9.45
N ALA A 101 -11.91 -8.17 9.38
CA ALA A 101 -11.88 -7.07 10.34
C ALA A 101 -13.13 -6.20 10.27
N LEU A 102 -13.61 -5.87 9.06
CA LEU A 102 -14.85 -5.11 8.84
C LEU A 102 -16.09 -5.89 9.30
N TRP A 103 -16.14 -7.19 9.02
CA TRP A 103 -17.22 -8.07 9.49
C TRP A 103 -17.26 -8.15 11.02
N TRP A 104 -16.11 -8.16 11.69
CA TRP A 104 -16.04 -8.19 13.15
C TRP A 104 -16.50 -6.88 13.81
N ILE A 105 -16.36 -5.75 13.13
CA ILE A 105 -16.77 -4.42 13.62
C ILE A 105 -18.28 -4.17 13.40
N SER A 106 -18.90 -4.88 12.44
CA SER A 106 -20.33 -4.82 12.08
C SER A 106 -21.20 -5.65 13.02
#